data_AF-A0A645F5W0-F1
#
_entry.id   AF-A0A645F5W0-F1
#
_cell.length_a   1.000
_cell.length_b   1.000
_cell.length_c   1.000
_cell.angle_alpha   90.00
_cell.angle_beta   90.00
_cell.angle_gamma   90.00
#
_symmetry.space_group_name_H-M   'P 1'
#
loop_
_entity.id
_entity.type
_entity.pdbx_description
1 polymer ?
#
loop_
_entity_poly.entity_id
_entity_poly.type
_entity_poly.pdbx_seq_one_letter_code
_entity_poly.pdbx_strand_id
1 'polypeptide(L)' 'MNGLSYSRMMNGLKKAGVTVNRKMLADLAINNTAAFTELVNVAKEQVNVK' A
#
# COMPACT_ATOMS: atom_id res chain seq x y z
N MET A 1 -2.01 -1.51 15.89
CA MET A 1 -2.66 -0.86 14.73
C MET A 1 -1.68 -0.91 13.57
N ASN A 2 -2.04 -1.60 12.48
CA ASN A 2 -1.19 -1.94 11.33
C ASN A 2 -0.15 -0.85 11.02
N GLY A 3 1.13 -1.09 11.39
CA GLY A 3 2.18 -0.08 11.57
C GLY A 3 2.68 0.66 10.32
N LEU A 4 1.92 0.65 9.22
CA LEU A 4 2.17 1.50 8.06
C LEU A 4 1.20 2.67 8.07
N SER A 5 1.74 3.88 8.26
CA SER A 5 1.00 5.09 7.94
C SER A 5 0.74 5.16 6.44
N TYR A 6 -0.33 5.83 6.04
CA TYR A 6 -0.66 6.07 4.64
C TYR A 6 0.52 6.60 3.82
N SER A 7 1.29 7.53 4.40
CA SER A 7 2.49 8.09 3.76
C SER A 7 3.58 7.02 3.53
N ARG A 8 3.82 6.14 4.51
CA ARG A 8 4.76 5.02 4.35
C ARG A 8 4.27 4.04 3.29
N MET A 9 2.98 3.72 3.27
CA MET A 9 2.40 2.84 2.27
C MET A 9 2.53 3.42 0.86
N MET A 10 2.21 4.69 0.68
CA MET A 10 2.38 5.38 -0.61
C MET A 10 3.84 5.46 -1.04
N ASN A 11 4.76 5.67 -0.10
CA ASN A 11 6.19 5.63 -0.38
C ASN A 11 6.64 4.22 -0.84
N GLY A 12 6.17 3.16 -0.16
CA GLY A 12 6.45 1.78 -0.53
C GLY A 12 5.93 1.41 -1.91
N LEU A 13 4.68 1.76 -2.21
CA LEU A 13 4.10 1.55 -3.54
C LEU A 13 4.86 2.32 -4.62
N LYS A 14 5.22 3.58 -4.35
CA LYS A 14 6.03 4.38 -5.27
C LYS A 14 7.41 3.75 -5.53
N LYS A 15 8.07 3.23 -4.50
CA LYS A 15 9.35 2.51 -4.63
C LYS A 15 9.20 1.19 -5.39
N ALA A 16 8.07 0.50 -5.25
CA ALA A 16 7.72 -0.70 -6.01
C ALA A 16 7.40 -0.40 -7.49
N GLY A 17 7.35 0.87 -7.91
CA GLY A 17 6.88 1.27 -9.24
C GLY A 17 5.35 1.16 -9.42
N VAL A 18 4.62 0.93 -8.33
CA VAL A 18 3.17 0.73 -8.33
C VAL A 18 2.48 2.09 -8.20
N THR A 19 1.90 2.56 -9.31
CA THR A 19 1.17 3.84 -9.34
C THR A 19 -0.30 3.59 -9.04
N VAL A 20 -0.76 3.93 -7.83
CA VAL A 20 -2.16 3.75 -7.41
C VAL A 20 -2.80 5.09 -7.06
N ASN A 21 -4.03 5.28 -7.55
CA ASN A 21 -4.82 6.47 -7.23
C ASN A 21 -5.39 6.40 -5.81
N ARG A 22 -5.30 7.51 -5.07
CA ARG A 22 -5.74 7.60 -3.67
C ARG A 22 -7.20 7.20 -3.46
N LYS A 23 -8.08 7.62 -4.38
CA LYS A 23 -9.51 7.28 -4.36
C LYS A 23 -9.75 5.80 -4.61
N MET A 24 -9.10 5.25 -5.63
CA MET A 24 -9.19 3.81 -5.93
C MET A 24 -8.63 2.97 -4.79
N LEU A 25 -7.55 3.40 -4.14
CA LEU A 25 -6.98 2.68 -3.02
C LEU A 25 -7.94 2.58 -1.83
N ALA A 26 -8.64 3.67 -1.50
CA ALA A 26 -9.60 3.69 -0.41
C ALA A 26 -10.81 2.81 -0.74
N ASP A 27 -11.30 2.90 -1.97
CA ASP A 27 -12.40 2.06 -2.46
C ASP A 27 -12.01 0.58 -2.48
N LEU A 28 -10.80 0.26 -2.92
CA LEU A 28 -10.25 -1.09 -2.96
C LEU A 28 -9.97 -1.64 -1.56
N ALA A 29 -9.59 -0.80 -0.59
CA ALA A 29 -9.49 -1.20 0.82
C ALA A 29 -10.83 -1.64 1.42
N ILE A 30 -11.94 -1.05 0.95
CA ILE A 30 -13.29 -1.34 1.43
C ILE A 30 -13.90 -2.51 0.66
N ASN A 31 -13.81 -2.49 -0.67
CA ASN A 31 -14.47 -3.45 -1.56
C ASN A 31 -13.65 -4.74 -1.76
N ASN A 32 -12.32 -4.68 -1.66
CA ASN A 32 -11.45 -5.82 -1.93
C ASN A 32 -10.24 -5.88 -0.98
N THR A 33 -10.50 -6.35 0.23
CA THR A 33 -9.50 -6.43 1.30
C THR A 33 -8.33 -7.35 0.95
N ALA A 34 -8.53 -8.36 0.11
CA ALA A 34 -7.48 -9.27 -0.35
C ALA A 34 -6.45 -8.54 -1.22
N ALA A 35 -6.91 -7.84 -2.26
CA ALA A 35 -6.04 -7.04 -3.12
C ALA A 35 -5.37 -5.88 -2.35
N PHE A 36 -6.07 -5.28 -1.39
CA PHE A 36 -5.45 -4.28 -0.52
C PHE A 36 -4.33 -4.87 0.35
N THR A 37 -4.51 -6.10 0.85
CA THR A 37 -3.49 -6.78 1.67
C THR A 37 -2.22 -7.05 0.87
N GLU A 38 -2.35 -7.46 -0.39
CA GLU A 38 -1.19 -7.62 -1.28
C GLU A 38 -0.45 -6.30 -1.52
N LEU A 39 -1.18 -5.21 -1.81
CA LEU A 39 -0.57 -3.88 -1.96
C LEU A 39 0.15 -3.43 -0.69
N VAL A 40 -0.42 -3.70 0.49
CA VAL A 40 0.21 -3.39 1.77
C VAL A 40 1.47 -4.21 1.98
N ASN A 41 1.49 -5.49 1.57
CA ASN A 41 2.66 -6.34 1.67
C ASN A 41 3.79 -5.87 0.76
N VAL A 42 3.48 -5.57 -0.51
CA VAL A 42 4.44 -5.00 -1.46
C VAL A 42 4.99 -3.67 -0.93
N ALA A 43 4.11 -2.79 -0.41
CA ALA A 43 4.53 -1.53 0.17
C ALA A 43 5.41 -1.72 1.43
N LYS A 44 5.07 -2.70 2.28
CA LYS A 44 5.84 -3.05 3.49
C LYS A 44 7.25 -3.50 3.14
N GLU A 45 7.40 -4.36 2.15
CA GLU A 45 8.70 -4.82 1.67
C GLU A 45 9.55 -3.61 1.27
N GLN A 46 9.05 -2.73 0.42
CA GLN A 46 9.83 -1.58 -0.06
C GLN A 46 10.13 -0.50 0.99
N VAL A 47 9.36 -0.44 2.08
CA VAL A 47 9.60 0.50 3.19
C VAL A 47 10.65 -0.05 4.17
N ASN A 48 10.74 -1.37 4.34
CA ASN A 48 11.68 -2.01 5.26
C ASN A 48 12.94 -2.57 4.59
N VAL A 49 13.01 -2.59 3.26
CA VAL A 49 14.25 -2.86 2.53
C VAL A 49 15.21 -1.69 2.78
N LYS A 50 16.23 -1.98 3.60
CA LYS A 50 17.38 -1.15 3.90
C LYS A 50 18.44 -1.36 2.82
#